data_AF-A0A5E8GWC3-F1
#
_entry.id   AF-A0A5E8GWC3-F1
#
_cell.length_a   1.000
_cell.length_b   1.000
_cell.length_c   1.000
_cell.angle_alpha   90.00
_cell.angle_beta   90.00
_cell.angle_gamma   90.00
#
_symmetry.space_group_name_H-M   'P 1'
#
loop_
_entity.id
_entity.type
_entity.pdbx_description
1 polymer ?
#
loop_
_entity_poly.entity_id
_entity_poly.type
_entity_poly.pdbx_seq_one_letter_code
_entity_poly.pdbx_strand_id
1 'polypeptide(L)'
;MEPHGLAPLVSGFFCLSRDTWMTVTACLKLLMLPAVLIGALAMKDSAAAQDRLPDGDVAKLRHNGTTYVAWYGTPTDRYGHAILGDGIEGGSLHLKVGGKAYAVILPQDQVFEDRTPRIVDLNGDGQPEIVTIRAFLSAGASVAIYGLQGDQLVELASSRSIGRTNRWLNIAGIADYLGTGQKQIAFVETPHIGGTLQIARWQGNKLKLTHALRGFSNHKIGAREQNLSATVYADAQALPYVILPSNNRKILHIVGYKDGKIESLGQKALAAPVARHVPRAQTEADCAAFELENGQRTQMCASDINAG
;
A
#
# COMPACT_ATOMS: atom_id res chain seq x y z
N MET A 1 -54.65 31.16 24.64
CA MET A 1 -55.17 29.95 23.99
C MET A 1 -54.28 28.80 24.41
N GLU A 2 -54.75 28.06 25.41
CA GLU A 2 -54.34 26.69 25.75
C GLU A 2 -54.82 25.72 24.64
N PRO A 3 -54.61 24.37 24.71
CA PRO A 3 -53.83 23.54 25.66
C PRO A 3 -52.98 22.46 24.89
N HIS A 4 -52.21 21.51 25.44
CA HIS A 4 -52.41 20.50 26.50
C HIS A 4 -51.02 19.99 26.96
N GLY A 5 -50.70 19.77 28.24
CA GLY A 5 -51.17 18.67 29.13
C GLY A 5 -50.14 17.51 29.06
N LEU A 6 -49.61 16.87 30.11
CA LEU A 6 -50.02 16.57 31.48
C LEU A 6 -48.80 16.15 32.32
N ALA A 7 -48.97 16.21 33.65
CA ALA A 7 -48.00 15.94 34.72
C ALA A 7 -48.16 14.50 35.33
N PRO A 8 -47.76 14.17 36.59
CA PRO A 8 -46.57 13.36 36.93
C PRO A 8 -46.83 12.19 37.96
N LEU A 9 -45.74 11.71 38.62
CA LEU A 9 -45.63 10.97 39.92
C LEU A 9 -45.76 9.43 39.91
N VAL A 10 -44.70 8.65 40.18
CA VAL A 10 -44.06 8.25 41.48
C VAL A 10 -44.91 7.32 42.36
N SER A 11 -44.47 6.08 42.56
CA SER A 11 -44.37 5.46 43.90
C SER A 11 -43.49 4.20 43.84
N GLY A 12 -42.61 4.04 44.83
CA GLY A 12 -41.82 2.84 45.06
C GLY A 12 -42.51 1.87 46.02
N PHE A 13 -42.04 0.63 46.03
CA PHE A 13 -42.32 -0.33 47.10
C PHE A 13 -41.05 -1.09 47.45
N PHE A 14 -40.61 -0.93 48.70
CA PHE A 14 -39.68 -1.82 49.40
C PHE A 14 -40.50 -2.88 50.12
N CYS A 15 -40.06 -4.14 50.07
CA CYS A 15 -40.50 -5.18 50.99
C CYS A 15 -39.28 -6.01 51.39
N LEU A 16 -38.88 -5.91 52.67
CA LEU A 16 -38.01 -6.88 53.33
C LEU A 16 -38.91 -7.89 54.06
N SER A 17 -38.70 -9.19 53.84
CA SER A 17 -39.07 -10.21 54.83
C SER A 17 -38.07 -11.36 54.86
N ARG A 18 -37.89 -11.85 56.08
CA ARG A 18 -36.95 -12.88 56.55
C ARG A 18 -37.28 -14.31 56.10
N ASP A 19 -36.24 -15.13 56.17
CA ASP A 19 -36.20 -16.58 56.44
C ASP A 19 -36.96 -17.53 55.52
N THR A 20 -36.22 -18.29 54.69
CA THR A 20 -36.35 -19.75 54.62
C THR A 20 -35.21 -20.37 53.82
N TRP A 21 -34.78 -21.52 54.31
CA TRP A 21 -33.73 -22.35 53.75
C TRP A 21 -34.22 -23.00 52.45
N MET A 22 -33.55 -22.72 51.34
CA MET A 22 -33.62 -23.57 50.15
C MET A 22 -32.22 -23.68 49.56
N THR A 23 -31.69 -24.89 49.67
CA THR A 23 -30.53 -25.39 48.93
C THR A 23 -30.75 -25.17 47.43
N VAL A 24 -30.09 -24.16 46.87
CA VAL A 24 -29.98 -24.02 45.41
C VAL A 24 -28.68 -24.68 44.98
N THR A 25 -28.77 -25.98 44.69
CA THR A 25 -27.81 -26.66 43.82
C THR A 25 -28.02 -26.10 42.41
N ALA A 26 -27.40 -24.93 42.14
CA ALA A 26 -27.39 -24.35 40.81
C ALA A 26 -26.43 -25.16 39.93
N CYS A 27 -27.03 -25.98 39.10
CA CYS A 27 -26.45 -26.71 37.98
C CYS A 27 -25.47 -25.81 37.21
N LEU A 28 -24.17 -26.09 37.33
CA LEU A 28 -23.12 -25.50 36.50
C LEU A 28 -23.30 -26.01 35.06
N LYS A 29 -24.19 -25.38 34.30
CA LYS A 29 -24.25 -25.54 32.84
C LYS A 29 -23.02 -24.88 32.26
N LEU A 30 -21.97 -25.69 32.17
CA LEU A 30 -20.80 -25.51 31.35
C LEU A 30 -21.25 -25.25 29.92
N LEU A 31 -21.31 -23.98 29.52
CA LEU A 31 -21.37 -23.57 28.10
C LEU A 31 -20.01 -23.88 27.49
N MET A 32 -19.80 -25.16 27.16
CA MET A 32 -18.80 -25.59 26.19
C MET A 32 -19.19 -25.01 24.84
N LEU A 33 -18.73 -23.81 24.55
CA LEU A 33 -18.62 -23.34 23.17
C LEU A 33 -17.69 -24.33 22.45
N PRO A 34 -18.10 -24.94 21.32
CA PRO A 34 -17.16 -25.71 20.56
C PRO A 34 -16.10 -24.72 20.06
N ALA A 35 -14.86 -24.94 20.48
CA ALA A 35 -13.71 -24.33 19.84
C ALA A 35 -13.84 -24.65 18.36
N VAL A 36 -14.16 -23.63 17.55
CA VAL A 36 -14.06 -23.74 16.09
C VAL A 36 -12.59 -23.89 15.81
N LEU A 37 -12.16 -25.15 15.71
CA LEU A 37 -10.88 -25.52 15.17
C LEU A 37 -10.93 -25.06 13.70
N ILE A 38 -10.41 -23.86 13.43
CA ILE A 38 -10.09 -23.47 12.05
C ILE A 38 -8.91 -24.35 11.66
N GLY A 39 -9.22 -25.57 11.24
CA GLY A 39 -8.25 -26.45 10.61
C GLY A 39 -7.74 -25.73 9.38
N ALA A 40 -6.45 -25.40 9.36
CA ALA A 40 -5.75 -25.08 8.14
C ALA A 40 -5.87 -26.30 7.22
N LEU A 41 -6.87 -26.31 6.34
CA LEU A 41 -6.82 -27.18 5.20
C LEU A 41 -5.59 -26.73 4.40
N ALA A 42 -4.58 -27.58 4.38
CA ALA A 42 -3.58 -27.58 3.34
C ALA A 42 -4.33 -27.74 2.01
N MET A 43 -4.67 -26.61 1.40
CA MET A 43 -5.22 -26.53 0.05
C MET A 43 -4.11 -27.06 -0.86
N LYS A 44 -4.24 -28.33 -1.25
CA LYS A 44 -3.58 -28.84 -2.46
C LYS A 44 -3.87 -27.83 -3.57
N ASP A 45 -2.81 -27.36 -4.23
CA ASP A 45 -2.81 -26.51 -5.41
C ASP A 45 -4.16 -26.54 -6.16
N SER A 46 -5.03 -25.58 -5.87
CA SER A 46 -6.15 -25.32 -6.75
C SER A 46 -5.53 -24.70 -8.00
N ALA A 47 -5.41 -25.48 -9.07
CA ALA A 47 -4.91 -25.01 -10.36
C ALA A 47 -5.64 -23.75 -10.88
N ALA A 48 -6.84 -23.44 -10.35
CA ALA A 48 -7.59 -22.21 -10.65
C ALA A 48 -7.05 -20.95 -9.92
N ALA A 49 -6.21 -21.11 -8.89
CA ALA A 49 -5.53 -20.00 -8.22
C ALA A 49 -4.21 -19.61 -8.91
N GLN A 50 -3.75 -20.34 -9.93
CA GLN A 50 -2.39 -20.22 -10.47
C GLN A 50 -2.24 -19.33 -11.71
N ASP A 51 -3.32 -18.95 -12.39
CA ASP A 51 -3.20 -18.13 -13.60
C ASP A 51 -2.61 -16.77 -13.23
N ARG A 52 -1.43 -16.51 -13.79
CA ARG A 52 -0.77 -15.21 -13.61
C ARG A 52 -1.63 -14.13 -14.24
N LEU A 53 -1.63 -12.96 -13.63
CA LEU A 53 -2.18 -11.77 -14.25
C LEU A 53 -1.56 -11.62 -15.65
N PRO A 54 -2.33 -11.59 -16.76
CA PRO A 54 -1.80 -11.68 -18.12
C PRO A 54 -0.72 -10.65 -18.43
N ASP A 55 -0.90 -9.42 -17.93
CA ASP A 55 0.02 -8.31 -18.10
C ASP A 55 0.81 -7.98 -16.81
N GLY A 56 0.81 -8.88 -15.80
CA GLY A 56 1.53 -8.67 -14.55
C GLY A 56 2.96 -9.21 -14.59
N ASP A 57 3.94 -8.47 -14.03
CA ASP A 57 5.32 -8.96 -13.95
C ASP A 57 5.57 -9.81 -12.70
N VAL A 58 6.77 -10.38 -12.63
CA VAL A 58 7.27 -11.12 -11.47
C VAL A 58 8.34 -10.30 -10.77
N ALA A 59 8.08 -9.97 -9.51
CA ALA A 59 9.07 -9.37 -8.63
C ALA A 59 10.05 -10.44 -8.13
N LYS A 60 11.34 -10.14 -8.12
CA LYS A 60 12.40 -11.04 -7.65
C LYS A 60 13.37 -10.28 -6.76
N LEU A 61 13.72 -10.85 -5.61
CA LEU A 61 14.73 -10.33 -4.71
C LEU A 61 15.61 -11.48 -4.19
N ARG A 62 16.92 -11.31 -4.19
CA ARG A 62 17.84 -12.17 -3.45
C ARG A 62 18.31 -11.41 -2.21
N HIS A 63 17.99 -11.93 -1.03
CA HIS A 63 18.26 -11.29 0.25
C HIS A 63 18.73 -12.34 1.26
N ASN A 64 19.87 -12.08 1.91
CA ASN A 64 20.51 -12.99 2.86
C ASN A 64 20.63 -14.45 2.34
N GLY A 65 21.00 -14.62 1.07
CA GLY A 65 21.15 -15.93 0.43
C GLY A 65 19.84 -16.62 -0.01
N THR A 66 18.69 -16.09 0.41
CA THR A 66 17.35 -16.58 0.04
C THR A 66 16.80 -15.83 -1.16
N THR A 67 16.14 -16.55 -2.06
CA THR A 67 15.43 -15.97 -3.21
C THR A 67 13.94 -15.86 -2.90
N TYR A 68 13.40 -14.65 -3.09
CA TYR A 68 11.99 -14.29 -3.01
C TYR A 68 11.46 -13.99 -4.41
N VAL A 69 10.28 -14.52 -4.73
CA VAL A 69 9.61 -14.32 -6.01
C VAL A 69 8.14 -14.05 -5.75
N ALA A 70 7.58 -12.94 -6.22
CA ALA A 70 6.19 -12.58 -5.99
C ALA A 70 5.49 -12.11 -7.27
N TRP A 71 4.21 -12.42 -7.40
CA TRP A 71 3.37 -12.03 -8.54
C TRP A 71 1.90 -12.01 -8.15
N TYR A 72 1.09 -11.30 -8.93
CA TYR A 72 -0.37 -11.35 -8.81
C TYR A 72 -0.96 -12.47 -9.68
N GLY A 73 -2.00 -13.12 -9.16
CA GLY A 73 -2.71 -14.19 -9.84
C GLY A 73 -4.22 -14.02 -9.75
N THR A 74 -4.94 -15.03 -10.23
CA THR A 74 -6.41 -15.07 -10.23
C THR A 74 -6.99 -13.84 -10.94
N PRO A 75 -6.80 -13.70 -12.27
CA PRO A 75 -7.26 -12.54 -13.02
C PRO A 75 -8.78 -12.38 -12.86
N THR A 76 -9.25 -11.16 -12.60
CA THR A 76 -10.67 -10.89 -12.36
C THR A 76 -11.09 -9.54 -12.93
N ASP A 77 -12.33 -9.46 -13.39
CA ASP A 77 -13.00 -8.26 -13.92
C ASP A 77 -13.96 -7.60 -12.89
N ARG A 78 -13.94 -8.04 -11.62
CA ARG A 78 -14.86 -7.58 -10.56
C ARG A 78 -14.69 -6.10 -10.17
N TYR A 79 -13.67 -5.42 -10.68
CA TYR A 79 -13.38 -4.02 -10.41
C TYR A 79 -13.09 -3.27 -11.72
N GLY A 80 -14.15 -2.71 -12.31
CA GLY A 80 -14.09 -2.04 -13.63
C GLY A 80 -13.53 -0.63 -13.62
N HIS A 81 -12.42 -0.36 -12.92
CA HIS A 81 -11.77 0.96 -12.94
C HIS A 81 -10.94 1.15 -14.22
N ALA A 82 -10.23 0.10 -14.62
CA ALA A 82 -9.37 0.03 -15.79
C ALA A 82 -8.26 1.09 -15.88
N ILE A 83 -7.74 1.53 -14.72
CA ILE A 83 -6.80 2.63 -14.66
C ILE A 83 -5.44 2.29 -15.28
N LEU A 84 -5.10 1.01 -15.34
CA LEU A 84 -3.86 0.48 -15.89
C LEU A 84 -4.00 0.06 -17.37
N GLY A 85 -5.16 0.29 -18.01
CA GLY A 85 -5.33 0.11 -19.45
C GLY A 85 -5.99 -1.21 -19.88
N ASP A 86 -6.25 -2.15 -18.97
CA ASP A 86 -7.31 -3.17 -19.10
C ASP A 86 -8.26 -3.07 -17.91
N GLY A 87 -9.37 -3.79 -17.94
CA GLY A 87 -10.27 -3.96 -16.79
C GLY A 87 -10.02 -5.26 -16.02
N ILE A 88 -8.77 -5.76 -15.97
CA ILE A 88 -8.43 -7.03 -15.33
C ILE A 88 -7.44 -6.79 -14.20
N GLU A 89 -7.84 -7.18 -12.99
CA GLU A 89 -7.06 -6.98 -11.77
C GLU A 89 -6.67 -8.32 -11.13
N GLY A 90 -5.73 -8.30 -10.18
CA GLY A 90 -5.32 -9.48 -9.45
C GLY A 90 -6.26 -9.84 -8.29
N GLY A 91 -6.77 -11.07 -8.26
CA GLY A 91 -7.56 -11.59 -7.14
C GLY A 91 -6.72 -12.18 -6.00
N SER A 92 -5.43 -12.44 -6.26
CA SER A 92 -4.52 -13.09 -5.30
C SER A 92 -3.08 -12.57 -5.42
N LEU A 93 -2.34 -12.70 -4.32
CA LEU A 93 -0.89 -12.47 -4.26
C LEU A 93 -0.22 -13.80 -3.97
N HIS A 94 0.80 -14.12 -4.77
CA HIS A 94 1.63 -15.31 -4.61
C HIS A 94 3.04 -14.93 -4.22
N LEU A 95 3.65 -15.75 -3.38
CA LEU A 95 5.02 -15.61 -2.92
C LEU A 95 5.71 -16.98 -2.95
N LYS A 96 6.92 -17.04 -3.52
CA LYS A 96 7.83 -18.18 -3.41
C LYS A 96 9.10 -17.75 -2.67
N VAL A 97 9.41 -18.44 -1.58
CA VAL A 97 10.61 -18.20 -0.75
C VAL A 97 11.38 -19.51 -0.62
N GLY A 98 12.65 -19.52 -1.03
CA GLY A 98 13.53 -20.68 -0.82
C GLY A 98 13.00 -22.01 -1.39
N GLY A 99 12.13 -21.96 -2.41
CA GLY A 99 11.49 -23.14 -3.01
C GLY A 99 10.06 -23.40 -2.55
N LYS A 100 9.63 -22.85 -1.40
CA LYS A 100 8.26 -23.00 -0.88
C LYS A 100 7.34 -21.91 -1.42
N ALA A 101 6.10 -22.27 -1.74
CA ALA A 101 5.09 -21.36 -2.26
C ALA A 101 4.00 -21.06 -1.22
N TYR A 102 3.53 -19.82 -1.24
CA TYR A 102 2.49 -19.28 -0.39
C TYR A 102 1.57 -18.41 -1.25
N ALA A 103 0.32 -18.26 -0.83
CA ALA A 103 -0.62 -17.38 -1.50
C ALA A 103 -1.62 -16.79 -0.50
N VAL A 104 -2.14 -15.61 -0.83
CA VAL A 104 -3.31 -15.01 -0.20
C VAL A 104 -4.30 -14.65 -1.29
N ILE A 105 -5.56 -15.06 -1.11
CA ILE A 105 -6.67 -14.73 -2.00
C ILE A 105 -7.47 -13.63 -1.33
N LEU A 106 -7.70 -12.53 -2.06
CA LEU A 106 -8.49 -11.42 -1.54
C LEU A 106 -9.99 -11.79 -1.53
N PRO A 107 -10.74 -11.30 -0.53
CA PRO A 107 -12.20 -11.34 -0.56
C PRO A 107 -12.76 -10.69 -1.82
N GLN A 108 -14.01 -11.03 -2.17
CA GLN A 108 -14.65 -10.59 -3.42
C GLN A 108 -14.89 -9.07 -3.51
N ASP A 109 -14.78 -8.34 -2.41
CA ASP A 109 -14.91 -6.89 -2.35
C ASP A 109 -13.60 -6.13 -2.55
N GLN A 110 -12.50 -6.84 -2.87
CA GLN A 110 -11.16 -6.28 -3.00
C GLN A 110 -10.44 -6.80 -4.24
N VAL A 111 -9.46 -6.06 -4.78
CA VAL A 111 -8.54 -6.52 -5.82
C VAL A 111 -7.14 -5.95 -5.56
N PHE A 112 -6.11 -6.55 -6.13
CA PHE A 112 -4.80 -5.92 -6.32
C PHE A 112 -4.82 -5.14 -7.63
N GLU A 113 -4.87 -3.81 -7.52
CA GLU A 113 -4.89 -2.88 -8.67
C GLU A 113 -3.46 -2.41 -8.96
N ASP A 114 -2.62 -3.35 -9.40
CA ASP A 114 -1.18 -3.22 -9.61
C ASP A 114 -0.67 -4.34 -10.53
N ARG A 115 0.42 -4.10 -11.27
CA ARG A 115 0.99 -5.12 -12.18
C ARG A 115 2.10 -5.95 -11.55
N THR A 116 2.84 -5.37 -10.59
CA THR A 116 4.06 -6.00 -10.07
C THR A 116 4.24 -5.70 -8.58
N PRO A 117 4.15 -6.68 -7.67
CA PRO A 117 4.37 -6.41 -6.25
C PRO A 117 5.80 -5.93 -5.97
N ARG A 118 6.02 -5.21 -4.87
CA ARG A 118 7.38 -4.74 -4.48
C ARG A 118 7.88 -5.59 -3.31
N ILE A 119 9.02 -6.26 -3.47
CA ILE A 119 9.65 -7.07 -2.41
C ILE A 119 10.76 -6.26 -1.75
N VAL A 120 10.70 -6.08 -0.43
CA VAL A 120 11.65 -5.25 0.32
C VAL A 120 11.66 -5.66 1.79
N ASP A 121 12.83 -5.76 2.41
CA ASP A 121 12.96 -5.77 3.87
C ASP A 121 12.62 -4.36 4.38
N LEU A 122 11.36 -4.18 4.75
CA LEU A 122 10.77 -2.87 5.03
C LEU A 122 11.04 -2.45 6.47
N ASN A 123 11.00 -3.40 7.40
CA ASN A 123 11.21 -3.18 8.84
C ASN A 123 12.68 -3.36 9.28
N GLY A 124 13.53 -3.96 8.46
CA GLY A 124 14.96 -4.17 8.73
C GLY A 124 15.28 -5.42 9.56
N ASP A 125 14.36 -6.37 9.67
CA ASP A 125 14.55 -7.61 10.45
C ASP A 125 15.24 -8.74 9.68
N GLY A 126 15.57 -8.51 8.40
CA GLY A 126 16.20 -9.48 7.51
C GLY A 126 15.24 -10.42 6.79
N GLN A 127 13.92 -10.28 6.97
CA GLN A 127 12.87 -10.98 6.24
C GLN A 127 12.07 -10.01 5.36
N PRO A 128 12.27 -10.05 4.02
CA PRO A 128 11.53 -9.20 3.11
C PRO A 128 10.00 -9.36 3.16
N GLU A 129 9.33 -8.22 3.19
CA GLU A 129 7.89 -8.09 3.00
C GLU A 129 7.52 -7.73 1.55
N ILE A 130 6.22 -7.81 1.27
CA ILE A 130 5.61 -7.53 -0.03
C ILE A 130 4.69 -6.31 0.10
N VAL A 131 5.08 -5.21 -0.55
CA VAL A 131 4.27 -3.99 -0.67
C VAL A 131 3.41 -4.09 -1.92
N THR A 132 2.10 -3.85 -1.75
CA THR A 132 1.07 -3.99 -2.78
C THR A 132 0.14 -2.78 -2.81
N ILE A 133 -0.59 -2.62 -3.92
CA ILE A 133 -1.71 -1.67 -4.03
C ILE A 133 -3.00 -2.51 -4.04
N ARG A 134 -3.79 -2.39 -2.97
CA ARG A 134 -5.07 -3.07 -2.82
C ARG A 134 -6.21 -2.08 -2.99
N ALA A 135 -7.15 -2.34 -3.88
CA ALA A 135 -8.36 -1.55 -4.04
C ALA A 135 -9.57 -2.26 -3.43
N PHE A 136 -10.39 -1.49 -2.70
CA PHE A 136 -11.71 -1.91 -2.26
C PHE A 136 -12.75 -1.43 -3.27
N LEU A 137 -13.67 -2.31 -3.66
CA LEU A 137 -14.72 -2.03 -4.65
C LEU A 137 -15.51 -0.74 -4.33
N SER A 138 -15.73 -0.47 -3.05
CA SER A 138 -16.50 0.69 -2.57
C SER A 138 -15.66 1.85 -2.03
N ALA A 139 -14.39 1.63 -1.69
CA ALA A 139 -13.60 2.58 -0.90
C ALA A 139 -12.27 3.02 -1.53
N GLY A 140 -11.91 2.47 -2.69
CA GLY A 140 -10.69 2.82 -3.42
C GLY A 140 -9.43 2.17 -2.84
N ALA A 141 -8.28 2.62 -3.31
CA ALA A 141 -6.99 2.00 -3.08
C ALA A 141 -6.43 2.21 -1.66
N SER A 142 -5.53 1.33 -1.27
CA SER A 142 -4.75 1.34 -0.05
C SER A 142 -3.40 0.71 -0.35
N VAL A 143 -2.35 1.17 0.33
CA VAL A 143 -1.11 0.39 0.40
C VAL A 143 -1.32 -0.73 1.42
N ALA A 144 -0.90 -1.95 1.09
CA ALA A 144 -0.93 -3.09 2.00
C ALA A 144 0.41 -3.84 1.98
N ILE A 145 0.84 -4.28 3.17
CA ILE A 145 2.07 -5.02 3.40
C ILE A 145 1.68 -6.46 3.75
N TYR A 146 2.26 -7.41 3.03
CA TYR A 146 2.16 -8.83 3.32
C TYR A 146 3.52 -9.40 3.69
N GLY A 147 3.53 -10.41 4.56
CA GLY A 147 4.75 -11.12 4.91
C GLY A 147 4.45 -12.48 5.51
N LEU A 148 5.50 -13.24 5.82
CA LEU A 148 5.37 -14.57 6.40
C LEU A 148 5.24 -14.48 7.92
N GLN A 149 4.17 -15.07 8.46
CA GLN A 149 4.05 -15.37 9.89
C GLN A 149 3.96 -16.88 10.05
N GLY A 150 5.04 -17.49 10.52
CA GLY A 150 5.17 -18.94 10.50
C GLY A 150 5.10 -19.46 9.06
N ASP A 151 4.10 -20.28 8.77
CA ASP A 151 3.93 -20.93 7.47
C ASP A 151 2.83 -20.32 6.58
N GLN A 152 2.46 -19.07 6.86
CA GLN A 152 1.36 -18.40 6.20
C GLN A 152 1.78 -17.02 5.68
N LEU A 153 1.34 -16.69 4.46
CA LEU A 153 1.39 -15.34 3.94
C LEU A 153 0.17 -14.57 4.45
N VAL A 154 0.41 -13.52 5.24
CA VAL A 154 -0.66 -12.75 5.90
C VAL A 154 -0.46 -11.25 5.66
N GLU A 155 -1.54 -10.48 5.73
CA GLU A 155 -1.44 -9.01 5.80
C GLU A 155 -0.86 -8.62 7.16
N LEU A 156 0.20 -7.82 7.15
CA LEU A 156 0.87 -7.33 8.35
C LEU A 156 0.40 -5.92 8.72
N ALA A 157 0.17 -5.07 7.71
CA ALA A 157 -0.30 -3.71 7.89
C ALA A 157 -0.89 -3.13 6.60
N SER A 158 -1.75 -2.13 6.73
CA SER A 158 -2.25 -1.35 5.60
C SER A 158 -2.53 0.10 5.96
N SER A 159 -2.61 0.96 4.95
CA SER A 159 -3.12 2.32 5.12
C SER A 159 -4.65 2.30 5.20
N ARG A 160 -5.27 3.44 5.50
CA ARG A 160 -6.70 3.60 5.20
C ARG A 160 -6.89 3.58 3.68
N SER A 161 -8.07 3.15 3.23
CA SER A 161 -8.46 3.35 1.84
C SER A 161 -8.66 4.83 1.54
N ILE A 162 -8.40 5.24 0.30
CA ILE A 162 -8.37 6.65 -0.11
C ILE A 162 -9.75 7.18 -0.55
N GLY A 163 -10.80 6.73 0.13
CA GLY A 163 -12.13 7.31 0.07
C GLY A 163 -13.19 6.44 -0.60
N ARG A 164 -13.39 6.61 -1.90
CA ARG A 164 -14.50 6.00 -2.66
C ARG A 164 -13.99 5.10 -3.79
N THR A 165 -14.90 4.33 -4.39
CA THR A 165 -14.64 3.52 -5.60
C THR A 165 -13.82 4.29 -6.65
N ASN A 166 -12.94 3.58 -7.36
CA ASN A 166 -12.11 4.11 -8.45
C ASN A 166 -11.15 5.24 -8.02
N ARG A 167 -10.81 5.32 -6.73
CA ARG A 167 -9.68 6.12 -6.27
C ARG A 167 -8.45 5.23 -6.24
N TRP A 168 -7.42 5.63 -6.97
CA TRP A 168 -6.19 4.86 -7.09
C TRP A 168 -4.96 5.67 -6.65
N LEU A 169 -3.88 4.96 -6.33
CA LEU A 169 -2.59 5.49 -5.94
C LEU A 169 -1.50 4.70 -6.63
N ASN A 170 -0.31 5.27 -6.78
CA ASN A 170 0.84 4.56 -7.34
C ASN A 170 2.08 4.73 -6.48
N ILE A 171 2.81 3.65 -6.24
CA ILE A 171 4.03 3.66 -5.43
C ILE A 171 5.11 4.47 -6.17
N ALA A 172 5.65 5.48 -5.49
CA ALA A 172 6.69 6.34 -6.01
C ALA A 172 8.10 5.84 -5.66
N GLY A 173 8.25 5.22 -4.49
CA GLY A 173 9.51 4.63 -4.05
C GLY A 173 9.45 4.12 -2.60
N ILE A 174 10.47 3.34 -2.21
CA ILE A 174 10.59 2.76 -0.87
C ILE A 174 12.03 2.93 -0.38
N ALA A 175 12.23 3.79 0.62
CA ALA A 175 13.53 4.08 1.21
C ALA A 175 13.37 4.76 2.59
N ASP A 176 14.44 4.92 3.35
CA ASP A 176 14.41 5.68 4.62
C ASP A 176 14.41 7.19 4.38
N TYR A 177 13.32 7.69 3.77
CA TYR A 177 13.17 9.10 3.39
C TYR A 177 13.20 10.07 4.56
N LEU A 178 12.96 9.59 5.78
CA LEU A 178 12.86 10.41 6.99
C LEU A 178 14.06 10.22 7.94
N GLY A 179 15.04 9.39 7.60
CA GLY A 179 16.23 9.14 8.43
C GLY A 179 15.91 8.46 9.77
N THR A 180 14.90 7.61 9.78
CA THR A 180 14.40 6.92 10.98
C THR A 180 15.06 5.57 11.22
N GLY A 181 15.90 5.10 10.30
CA GLY A 181 16.47 3.75 10.28
C GLY A 181 15.52 2.68 9.75
N GLN A 182 14.24 3.02 9.51
CA GLN A 182 13.24 2.15 8.87
C GLN A 182 12.83 2.74 7.54
N LYS A 183 12.52 1.89 6.55
CA LYS A 183 12.06 2.40 5.26
C LYS A 183 10.63 2.93 5.36
N GLN A 184 10.34 3.95 4.56
CA GLN A 184 9.01 4.48 4.30
C GLN A 184 8.56 4.12 2.90
N ILE A 185 7.25 4.10 2.70
CA ILE A 185 6.63 3.96 1.39
C ILE A 185 6.18 5.34 0.93
N ALA A 186 6.81 5.85 -0.12
CA ALA A 186 6.36 7.04 -0.84
C ALA A 186 5.38 6.61 -1.94
N PHE A 187 4.22 7.25 -2.01
CA PHE A 187 3.24 7.01 -3.09
C PHE A 187 2.51 8.28 -3.46
N VAL A 188 2.04 8.37 -4.70
CA VAL A 188 1.17 9.47 -5.13
C VAL A 188 -0.28 9.00 -5.04
N GLU A 189 -1.02 9.60 -4.12
CA GLU A 189 -2.46 9.45 -3.98
C GLU A 189 -3.17 10.21 -5.10
N THR A 190 -4.07 9.56 -5.84
CA THR A 190 -4.88 10.16 -6.91
C THR A 190 -4.06 10.93 -7.96
N PRO A 191 -3.08 10.29 -8.61
CA PRO A 191 -2.14 10.95 -9.54
C PRO A 191 -2.84 11.65 -10.71
N HIS A 192 -4.10 11.31 -11.02
CA HIS A 192 -4.86 11.86 -12.14
C HIS A 192 -5.71 13.09 -11.80
N ILE A 193 -5.86 13.43 -10.52
CA ILE A 193 -6.77 14.49 -10.05
C ILE A 193 -6.13 15.30 -8.91
N GLY A 194 -5.06 16.01 -9.27
CA GLY A 194 -4.32 16.91 -8.38
C GLY A 194 -3.08 16.26 -7.79
N GLY A 195 -3.22 15.02 -7.30
CA GLY A 195 -2.11 14.17 -6.85
C GLY A 195 -1.40 14.66 -5.59
N THR A 196 -1.25 13.78 -4.62
CA THR A 196 -0.52 14.08 -3.37
C THR A 196 0.55 13.03 -3.14
N LEU A 197 1.82 13.44 -3.10
CA LEU A 197 2.90 12.59 -2.62
C LEU A 197 2.71 12.40 -1.11
N GLN A 198 2.48 11.17 -0.68
CA GLN A 198 2.32 10.75 0.70
C GLN A 198 3.56 9.97 1.14
N ILE A 199 3.97 10.13 2.39
CA ILE A 199 4.97 9.30 3.06
C ILE A 199 4.30 8.47 4.15
N ALA A 200 4.26 7.16 3.96
CA ALA A 200 3.70 6.20 4.91
C ALA A 200 4.81 5.51 5.73
N ARG A 201 4.60 5.48 7.06
CA ARG A 201 5.44 4.74 8.01
C ARG A 201 4.68 3.53 8.52
N TRP A 202 5.37 2.40 8.64
CA TRP A 202 4.82 1.22 9.30
C TRP A 202 4.87 1.40 10.83
N GLN A 203 3.71 1.25 11.49
CA GLN A 203 3.55 1.33 12.94
C GLN A 203 2.58 0.24 13.41
N GLY A 204 3.11 -0.84 14.01
CA GLY A 204 2.29 -1.97 14.44
C GLY A 204 1.57 -2.61 13.26
N ASN A 205 0.24 -2.64 13.27
CA ASN A 205 -0.59 -3.19 12.19
C ASN A 205 -1.09 -2.13 11.20
N LYS A 206 -0.48 -0.95 11.13
CA LYS A 206 -0.93 0.16 10.29
C LYS A 206 0.21 0.81 9.50
N LEU A 207 -0.13 1.32 8.32
CA LEU A 207 0.64 2.32 7.62
C LEU A 207 0.09 3.71 7.93
N LYS A 208 0.83 4.48 8.74
CA LYS A 208 0.46 5.84 9.11
C LYS A 208 1.03 6.83 8.09
N LEU A 209 0.16 7.62 7.48
CA LEU A 209 0.56 8.75 6.64
C LEU A 209 1.11 9.85 7.54
N THR A 210 2.33 10.31 7.28
CA THR A 210 3.04 11.24 8.16
C THR A 210 3.41 12.56 7.51
N HIS A 211 3.65 12.56 6.20
CA HIS A 211 3.98 13.75 5.43
C HIS A 211 3.26 13.71 4.09
N ALA A 212 2.91 14.89 3.58
CA ALA A 212 2.17 15.04 2.34
C ALA A 212 2.65 16.28 1.58
N LEU A 213 2.75 16.19 0.26
CA LEU A 213 3.04 17.31 -0.63
C LEU A 213 2.20 17.17 -1.91
N ARG A 214 1.44 18.21 -2.25
CA ARG A 214 0.52 18.21 -3.40
C ARG A 214 1.23 18.56 -4.70
N GLY A 215 0.63 18.17 -5.82
CA GLY A 215 0.97 18.68 -7.15
C GLY A 215 1.75 17.71 -8.03
N PHE A 216 1.65 16.40 -7.80
CA PHE A 216 2.46 15.39 -8.50
C PHE A 216 1.62 14.37 -9.27
N SER A 217 2.19 13.76 -10.30
CA SER A 217 1.54 12.67 -11.05
C SER A 217 2.57 11.66 -11.54
N ASN A 218 2.76 10.55 -10.82
CA ASN A 218 3.63 9.45 -11.27
C ASN A 218 2.89 8.38 -12.10
N HIS A 219 1.79 8.75 -12.77
CA HIS A 219 1.08 7.83 -13.66
C HIS A 219 0.36 8.59 -14.78
N LYS A 220 0.41 8.09 -16.01
CA LYS A 220 -0.47 8.52 -17.10
C LYS A 220 -1.73 7.67 -17.07
N ILE A 221 -2.90 8.30 -16.96
CA ILE A 221 -4.18 7.58 -16.90
C ILE A 221 -4.33 6.60 -18.07
N GLY A 222 -4.73 5.35 -17.78
CA GLY A 222 -4.91 4.28 -18.75
C GLY A 222 -3.61 3.67 -19.30
N ALA A 223 -2.44 4.12 -18.85
CA ALA A 223 -1.17 3.53 -19.24
C ALA A 223 -0.83 2.30 -18.39
N ARG A 224 -0.09 1.37 -18.98
CA ARG A 224 0.51 0.23 -18.28
C ARG A 224 1.74 0.60 -17.45
N GLU A 225 2.35 1.72 -17.78
CA GLU A 225 3.61 2.18 -17.23
C GLU A 225 3.38 2.90 -15.90
N GLN A 226 3.84 2.28 -14.81
CA GLN A 226 3.72 2.79 -13.44
C GLN A 226 5.04 3.41 -12.93
N ASN A 227 6.15 3.27 -13.67
CA ASN A 227 7.48 3.70 -13.26
C ASN A 227 7.78 5.11 -13.81
N LEU A 228 7.21 6.15 -13.18
CA LEU A 228 7.47 7.56 -13.54
C LEU A 228 8.27 8.33 -12.47
N SER A 229 8.77 7.63 -11.46
CA SER A 229 9.55 8.22 -10.36
C SER A 229 10.78 7.38 -10.06
N ALA A 230 11.74 7.98 -9.36
CA ALA A 230 12.96 7.32 -8.95
C ALA A 230 13.40 7.77 -7.55
N THR A 231 14.08 6.88 -6.84
CA THR A 231 14.81 7.23 -5.62
C THR A 231 16.27 7.44 -5.97
N VAL A 232 16.86 8.54 -5.51
CA VAL A 232 18.30 8.85 -5.67
C VAL A 232 18.92 9.25 -4.34
N TYR A 233 20.25 9.13 -4.24
CA TYR A 233 21.03 9.48 -3.05
C TYR A 233 22.14 10.43 -3.46
N ALA A 234 22.26 11.60 -2.80
CA ALA A 234 23.40 12.50 -3.09
C ALA A 234 24.74 11.84 -2.77
N ASP A 235 24.80 11.13 -1.65
CA ASP A 235 25.93 10.32 -1.22
C ASP A 235 25.42 9.20 -0.30
N ALA A 236 26.34 8.38 0.23
CA ALA A 236 25.99 7.23 1.06
C ALA A 236 25.48 7.59 2.47
N GLN A 237 25.65 8.84 2.91
CA GLN A 237 25.24 9.34 4.22
C GLN A 237 23.98 10.22 4.15
N ALA A 238 23.64 10.73 2.96
CA ALA A 238 22.49 11.57 2.73
C ALA A 238 21.17 10.78 2.80
N LEU A 239 20.10 11.47 3.24
CA LEU A 239 18.75 10.94 3.09
C LEU A 239 18.38 10.82 1.61
N PRO A 240 17.61 9.78 1.24
CA PRO A 240 17.17 9.60 -0.14
C PRO A 240 16.19 10.70 -0.56
N TYR A 241 16.26 11.05 -1.84
CA TYR A 241 15.29 11.93 -2.51
C TYR A 241 14.34 11.11 -3.38
N VAL A 242 13.14 11.64 -3.61
CA VAL A 242 12.23 11.14 -4.66
C VAL A 242 12.26 12.12 -5.82
N ILE A 243 12.68 11.66 -6.99
CA ILE A 243 12.46 12.37 -8.25
C ILE A 243 11.10 11.94 -8.80
N LEU A 244 10.20 12.90 -8.99
CA LEU A 244 8.89 12.65 -9.55
C LEU A 244 8.33 13.87 -10.28
N PRO A 245 7.46 13.66 -11.28
CA PRO A 245 6.96 14.76 -12.08
C PRO A 245 5.75 15.46 -11.42
N SER A 246 5.57 16.73 -11.77
CA SER A 246 4.38 17.51 -11.45
C SER A 246 3.10 16.90 -12.04
N ASN A 247 1.94 17.40 -11.63
CA ASN A 247 0.62 16.91 -12.04
C ASN A 247 0.42 16.84 -13.57
N ASN A 248 0.96 17.79 -14.33
CA ASN A 248 0.91 17.82 -15.80
C ASN A 248 2.08 17.07 -16.46
N ARG A 249 2.96 16.50 -15.63
CA ARG A 249 4.19 15.79 -15.94
C ARG A 249 5.28 16.56 -16.68
N LYS A 250 5.20 17.89 -16.77
CA LYS A 250 6.15 18.74 -17.53
C LYS A 250 7.24 19.41 -16.70
N ILE A 251 7.26 19.15 -15.39
CA ILE A 251 8.33 19.58 -14.49
C ILE A 251 8.74 18.35 -13.68
N LEU A 252 10.03 18.01 -13.68
CA LEU A 252 10.60 17.06 -12.72
C LEU A 252 10.94 17.80 -11.44
N HIS A 253 10.54 17.24 -10.29
CA HIS A 253 10.91 17.74 -8.97
C HIS A 253 11.85 16.73 -8.29
N ILE A 254 12.82 17.23 -7.55
CA ILE A 254 13.48 16.49 -6.47
C ILE A 254 12.79 16.87 -5.18
N VAL A 255 12.17 15.89 -4.51
CA VAL A 255 11.55 16.06 -3.21
C VAL A 255 12.41 15.37 -2.15
N GLY A 256 12.68 16.08 -1.05
CA GLY A 256 13.44 15.58 0.08
C GLY A 256 12.85 16.00 1.42
N TYR A 257 13.35 15.40 2.50
CA TYR A 257 13.00 15.74 3.87
C TYR A 257 13.98 16.78 4.42
N LYS A 258 13.45 17.93 4.85
CA LYS A 258 14.21 19.05 5.40
C LYS A 258 13.39 19.77 6.46
N ASP A 259 14.01 20.10 7.59
CA ASP A 259 13.40 20.88 8.68
C ASP A 259 12.02 20.36 9.13
N GLY A 260 11.87 19.03 9.23
CA GLY A 260 10.64 18.42 9.73
C GLY A 260 9.53 18.24 8.69
N LYS A 261 9.75 18.62 7.43
CA LYS A 261 8.76 18.53 6.33
C LYS A 261 9.37 17.91 5.07
N ILE A 262 8.52 17.44 4.17
CA ILE A 262 8.94 17.15 2.79
C ILE A 262 8.67 18.37 1.91
N GLU A 263 9.60 18.70 1.03
CA GLU A 263 9.46 19.81 0.10
C GLU A 263 10.21 19.56 -1.22
N SER A 264 9.85 20.29 -2.27
CA SER A 264 10.60 20.28 -3.53
C SER A 264 11.87 21.10 -3.33
N LEU A 265 13.03 20.44 -3.37
CA LEU A 265 14.35 21.05 -3.19
C LEU A 265 14.98 21.49 -4.51
N GLY A 266 14.58 20.88 -5.62
CA GLY A 266 15.00 21.26 -6.96
C GLY A 266 13.92 20.96 -7.98
N GLN A 267 13.96 21.64 -9.12
CA GLN A 267 13.02 21.41 -10.21
C GLN A 267 13.65 21.64 -11.58
N LYS A 268 13.13 20.94 -12.59
CA LYS A 268 13.58 21.04 -13.98
C LYS A 268 12.39 21.03 -14.93
N ALA A 269 12.24 22.10 -15.71
CA ALA A 269 11.23 22.17 -16.77
C ALA A 269 11.57 21.20 -17.91
N LEU A 270 10.56 20.59 -18.51
CA LEU A 270 10.69 19.59 -19.56
C LEU A 270 10.02 20.04 -20.85
N ALA A 271 10.58 19.61 -21.98
CA ALA A 271 10.01 19.88 -23.30
C ALA A 271 8.68 19.11 -23.56
N ALA A 272 8.47 18.01 -22.84
CA ALA A 272 7.27 17.18 -22.94
C ALA A 272 7.00 16.46 -21.60
N PRO A 273 5.78 15.93 -21.40
CA PRO A 273 5.44 15.12 -20.22
C PRO A 273 6.40 13.94 -20.03
N VAL A 274 6.72 13.58 -18.79
CA VAL A 274 7.42 12.32 -18.48
C VAL A 274 6.57 11.13 -18.93
N ALA A 275 7.19 10.25 -19.72
CA ALA A 275 6.60 8.98 -20.13
C ALA A 275 6.97 7.85 -19.16
N ARG A 276 8.26 7.73 -18.82
CA ARG A 276 8.79 6.69 -17.92
C ARG A 276 10.16 7.04 -17.36
N HIS A 277 10.48 6.50 -16.21
CA HIS A 277 11.84 6.36 -15.70
C HIS A 277 12.55 5.24 -16.48
N VAL A 278 13.84 5.41 -16.76
CA VAL A 278 14.67 4.46 -17.52
C VAL A 278 15.64 3.76 -16.57
N PRO A 279 15.33 2.53 -16.09
CA PRO A 279 16.20 1.82 -15.18
C PRO A 279 17.53 1.47 -15.86
N ARG A 280 18.65 1.58 -15.13
CA ARG A 280 19.99 1.14 -15.57
C ARG A 280 20.57 1.86 -16.80
N ALA A 281 20.05 3.03 -17.19
CA ALA A 281 20.91 3.97 -17.91
C ALA A 281 22.14 4.20 -17.01
N GLN A 282 23.36 4.17 -17.56
CA GLN A 282 24.59 4.44 -16.81
C GLN A 282 24.49 5.83 -16.17
N THR A 283 23.97 5.86 -14.96
CA THR A 283 23.67 7.07 -14.20
C THR A 283 24.34 6.86 -12.85
N GLU A 284 25.03 7.89 -12.40
CA GLU A 284 25.61 7.94 -11.06
C GLU A 284 24.49 7.72 -10.02
N ALA A 285 24.83 7.25 -8.81
CA ALA A 285 23.84 6.91 -7.79
C ALA A 285 22.96 8.10 -7.35
N ASP A 286 23.41 9.32 -7.66
CA ASP A 286 22.72 10.57 -7.41
C ASP A 286 21.78 10.98 -8.55
N CYS A 287 21.78 10.29 -9.69
CA CYS A 287 21.02 10.64 -10.89
C CYS A 287 19.92 9.64 -11.23
N ALA A 288 18.84 10.12 -11.84
CA ALA A 288 17.84 9.29 -12.51
C ALA A 288 17.53 9.83 -13.91
N ALA A 289 17.42 8.91 -14.87
CA ALA A 289 17.11 9.22 -16.27
C ALA A 289 15.64 8.94 -16.60
N PHE A 290 15.04 9.82 -17.39
CA PHE A 290 13.63 9.75 -17.80
C PHE A 290 13.51 9.91 -19.31
N GLU A 291 12.57 9.18 -19.88
CA GLU A 291 12.10 9.36 -21.24
C GLU A 291 10.81 10.19 -21.22
N LEU A 292 10.71 11.15 -22.14
CA LEU A 292 9.56 12.03 -22.29
C LEU A 292 8.64 11.54 -23.40
N GLU A 293 7.38 11.97 -23.40
CA GLU A 293 6.37 11.56 -24.39
C GLU A 293 6.72 11.99 -25.83
N ASN A 294 7.66 12.92 -26.03
CA ASN A 294 8.19 13.30 -27.35
C ASN A 294 9.43 12.47 -27.78
N GLY A 295 9.79 11.43 -27.03
CA GLY A 295 10.94 10.55 -27.29
C GLY A 295 12.29 11.09 -26.82
N GLN A 296 12.36 12.34 -26.33
CA GLN A 296 13.59 12.89 -25.76
C GLN A 296 13.91 12.24 -24.40
N ARG A 297 15.19 12.21 -24.06
CA ARG A 297 15.66 11.79 -22.73
C ARG A 297 16.13 12.99 -21.94
N THR A 298 15.92 12.93 -20.63
CA THR A 298 16.44 13.88 -19.66
C THR A 298 16.96 13.12 -18.45
N GLN A 299 17.75 13.79 -17.62
CA GLN A 299 18.12 13.30 -16.30
C GLN A 299 17.99 14.41 -15.27
N MET A 300 17.88 14.02 -14.02
CA MET A 300 17.92 14.90 -12.86
C MET A 300 18.76 14.22 -11.78
N CYS A 301 19.65 14.97 -11.15
CA CYS A 301 20.61 14.48 -10.18
C CYS A 301 20.45 15.22 -8.84
N ALA A 302 20.84 14.60 -7.74
CA ALA A 302 20.77 15.23 -6.42
C ALA A 302 21.66 16.48 -6.34
N SER A 303 22.76 16.51 -7.10
CA SER A 303 23.62 17.68 -7.29
C SER A 303 22.89 18.88 -7.92
N ASP A 304 21.76 18.69 -8.60
CA ASP A 304 20.97 19.77 -9.22
C ASP A 304 20.19 20.63 -8.20
N ILE A 305 20.09 20.22 -6.92
CA ILE A 305 19.32 20.94 -5.88
C ILE A 305 19.78 22.40 -5.70
N ASN A 306 21.08 22.68 -5.88
CA ASN A 306 21.67 24.01 -5.63
C ASN A 306 22.07 24.75 -6.91
N ALA A 307 21.71 24.24 -8.09
CA ALA A 307 22.14 24.81 -9.38
C ALA A 307 21.18 25.87 -9.96
N GLY A 308 20.20 26.32 -9.16
CA GLY A 308 19.12 27.24 -9.57
C GLY A 308 19.03 28.52 -8.75
#